data_AF-A0A6V8N836-F1
#
_entry.id   AF-A0A6V8N836-F1
#
_cell.length_a   1.000
_cell.length_b   1.000
_cell.length_c   1.000
_cell.angle_alpha   90.00
_cell.angle_beta   90.00
_cell.angle_gamma   90.00
#
_symmetry.space_group_name_H-M   'P 1'
#
loop_
_entity.id
_entity.type
_entity.pdbx_description
1 polymer ?
#
loop_
_entity_poly.entity_id
_entity_poly.type
_entity_poly.pdbx_seq_one_letter_code
_entity_poly.pdbx_strand_id
1 'polypeptide(L)'
;MRYINTDRILAAQLTTPAENPLLGDDTRLVDAWFDGTGVHKQLFKKVTKLEQETLARDLEKKGFIRAGNLLFNPRAVLFAEMEHEIVGGVVTIGYQGNGNPVELKIDSMAFKALCSQLTAAQD
;
A
#
# COMPACT_ATOMS: atom_id res chain seq x y z
N MET A 1 18.04 -13.95 -4.94
CA MET A 1 16.58 -13.73 -4.95
C MET A 1 16.16 -13.41 -3.52
N ARG A 2 15.46 -12.29 -3.29
CA ARG A 2 14.96 -11.92 -1.95
C ARG A 2 13.57 -12.53 -1.77
N TYR A 3 13.34 -13.17 -0.63
CA TYR A 3 11.99 -13.59 -0.24
C TYR A 3 11.33 -12.46 0.57
N ILE A 4 10.10 -12.09 0.21
CA ILE A 4 9.26 -11.14 0.95
C ILE A 4 7.98 -11.90 1.29
N ASN A 5 7.65 -12.01 2.58
CA ASN A 5 6.40 -12.61 3.00
C ASN A 5 5.24 -11.64 2.74
N THR A 6 4.55 -11.82 1.63
CA THR A 6 3.47 -10.92 1.20
C THR A 6 2.19 -11.08 2.02
N ASP A 7 2.04 -12.15 2.80
CA ASP A 7 0.88 -12.34 3.70
C ASP A 7 0.90 -11.38 4.90
N ARG A 8 2.07 -10.81 5.19
CA ARG A 8 2.31 -9.90 6.31
C ARG A 8 2.30 -8.43 5.87
N ILE A 9 2.14 -8.16 4.57
CA ILE A 9 2.10 -6.79 4.06
C ILE A 9 0.73 -6.18 4.38
N LEU A 10 0.73 -4.93 4.84
CA LEU A 10 -0.44 -4.09 5.04
C LEU A 10 -0.59 -3.09 3.91
N ALA A 11 0.53 -2.57 3.40
CA ALA A 11 0.57 -1.69 2.24
C ALA A 11 1.92 -1.78 1.55
N ALA A 12 1.97 -1.43 0.27
CA ALA A 12 3.20 -1.30 -0.51
C ALA A 12 3.10 -0.12 -1.47
N GLN A 13 4.10 0.76 -1.44
CA GLN A 13 4.26 1.85 -2.39
C GLN A 13 5.35 1.49 -3.40
N LEU A 14 4.98 1.56 -4.68
CA LEU A 14 5.78 1.14 -5.81
C LEU A 14 6.38 2.37 -6.49
N THR A 15 7.65 2.68 -6.25
CA THR A 15 8.29 3.81 -6.94
C THR A 15 8.88 3.36 -8.26
N THR A 16 8.54 4.08 -9.32
CA THR A 16 9.05 3.91 -10.69
C THR A 16 9.89 5.12 -11.12
N PRO A 17 10.59 5.05 -12.26
CA PRO A 17 11.32 6.20 -12.80
C PRO A 17 10.47 7.45 -13.05
N ALA A 18 9.15 7.29 -13.25
CA ALA A 18 8.23 8.42 -13.44
C ALA A 18 8.11 9.28 -12.17
N GLU A 19 8.15 8.66 -10.98
CA GLU A 19 8.12 9.39 -9.70
C GLU A 19 9.52 9.74 -9.18
N ASN A 20 10.55 8.98 -9.58
CA ASN A 20 11.93 9.22 -9.15
C ASN A 20 12.92 9.04 -10.33
N PRO A 21 13.38 10.15 -10.95
CA PRO A 21 14.26 10.09 -12.12
C PRO A 21 15.68 9.57 -11.81
N LEU A 22 16.03 9.38 -10.53
CA LEU A 22 17.29 8.72 -10.14
C LEU A 22 17.24 7.19 -10.33
N LEU A 23 16.06 6.63 -10.63
CA LEU A 23 15.90 5.22 -10.98
C LEU A 23 16.06 5.06 -12.50
N GLY A 24 16.90 4.11 -12.91
CA GLY A 24 16.96 3.68 -14.31
C GLY A 24 15.81 2.74 -14.68
N ASP A 25 15.65 2.46 -15.97
CA ASP A 25 14.52 1.71 -16.55
C ASP A 25 14.29 0.32 -15.93
N ASP A 26 15.34 -0.34 -15.45
CA ASP A 26 15.29 -1.67 -14.83
C ASP A 26 15.27 -1.65 -13.30
N THR A 27 15.42 -0.48 -12.68
CA THR A 27 15.52 -0.34 -11.23
C THR A 27 14.26 0.28 -10.64
N ARG A 28 13.80 -0.26 -9.52
CA ARG A 28 12.60 0.15 -8.79
C ARG A 28 12.88 0.23 -7.30
N LEU A 29 12.00 0.93 -6.59
CA LEU A 29 11.93 0.90 -5.14
C LEU A 29 10.56 0.38 -4.70
N VAL A 30 10.55 -0.30 -3.56
CA VAL A 30 9.31 -0.67 -2.88
C VAL A 30 9.44 -0.27 -1.43
N ASP A 31 8.55 0.59 -0.98
CA ASP A 31 8.31 0.82 0.44
C ASP A 31 7.16 -0.11 0.87
N ALA A 32 7.39 -1.02 1.81
CA ALA A 32 6.34 -1.91 2.30
C ALA A 32 6.12 -1.72 3.81
N TRP A 33 4.86 -1.74 4.22
CA TRP A 33 4.43 -1.73 5.60
C TRP A 33 4.01 -3.14 5.99
N PHE A 34 4.55 -3.66 7.08
CA PHE A 34 4.28 -4.99 7.59
C PHE A 34 3.49 -4.93 8.90
N ASP A 35 2.65 -5.93 9.11
CA ASP A 35 1.98 -6.18 10.38
C ASP A 35 2.95 -6.74 11.45
N GLY A 36 2.57 -6.63 12.72
CA GLY A 36 3.42 -7.03 13.84
C GLY A 36 2.95 -6.41 15.15
N THR A 37 3.83 -6.39 16.16
CA THR A 37 3.60 -5.67 17.42
C THR A 37 3.37 -4.17 17.22
N GLY A 38 3.88 -3.65 16.10
CA GLY A 38 3.50 -2.37 15.51
C GLY A 38 3.69 -2.44 14.00
N VAL A 39 3.15 -1.46 13.28
CA VAL A 39 3.34 -1.35 11.84
C VAL A 39 4.77 -0.92 11.56
N HIS A 40 5.49 -1.72 10.77
CA HIS A 40 6.87 -1.47 10.41
C HIS A 40 7.03 -1.20 8.91
N LYS A 41 7.61 -0.04 8.58
CA LYS A 41 7.95 0.32 7.20
C LYS A 41 9.37 -0.15 6.86
N GLN A 42 9.53 -0.83 5.73
CA GLN A 42 10.81 -1.25 5.18
C GLN A 42 10.95 -0.79 3.73
N LEU A 43 12.05 -0.08 3.44
CA LEU A 43 12.44 0.28 2.08
C LEU A 43 13.25 -0.85 1.45
N PHE A 44 12.82 -1.30 0.28
CA PHE A 44 13.56 -2.20 -0.60
C PHE A 44 14.11 -1.41 -1.79
N LYS A 45 15.45 -1.36 -1.86
CA LYS A 45 16.19 -0.74 -2.97
C LYS A 45 16.62 -1.78 -4.00
N LYS A 46 16.90 -1.32 -5.23
CA LYS A 46 17.38 -2.14 -6.35
C LYS A 46 16.44 -3.32 -6.67
N VAL A 47 15.13 -3.08 -6.54
CA VAL A 47 14.12 -4.05 -6.97
C VAL A 47 14.07 -4.01 -8.50
N THR A 48 14.04 -5.16 -9.16
CA THR A 48 13.88 -5.17 -10.62
C THR A 48 12.44 -4.83 -11.01
N LYS A 49 12.21 -4.34 -12.22
CA LYS A 49 10.85 -4.15 -12.76
C LYS A 49 9.99 -5.40 -12.60
N LEU A 50 10.52 -6.57 -12.97
CA LEU A 50 9.81 -7.84 -12.88
C LEU A 50 9.44 -8.22 -11.45
N GLU A 51 10.34 -8.03 -10.48
CA GLU A 51 10.04 -8.29 -9.06
C GLU A 51 8.94 -7.38 -8.53
N GLN A 52 8.99 -6.07 -8.86
CA GLN A 52 7.98 -5.11 -8.43
C GLN A 52 6.60 -5.44 -9.02
N GLU A 53 6.53 -5.75 -10.32
CA GLU A 53 5.27 -6.12 -11.00
C GLU A 53 4.72 -7.46 -10.48
N THR A 54 5.60 -8.40 -10.13
CA THR A 54 5.19 -9.68 -9.56
C THR A 54 4.62 -9.50 -8.16
N LEU A 55 5.26 -8.70 -7.32
CA LEU A 55 4.74 -8.31 -6.01
C LEU A 55 3.37 -7.64 -6.15
N ALA A 56 3.25 -6.66 -7.04
CA ALA A 56 2.02 -5.92 -7.23
C ALA A 56 0.85 -6.85 -7.62
N ARG A 57 1.08 -7.75 -8.58
CA ARG A 57 0.08 -8.74 -9.00
C ARG A 57 -0.29 -9.72 -7.88
N ASP A 58 0.66 -10.13 -7.06
CA ASP A 58 0.39 -11.01 -5.91
C ASP A 58 -0.52 -10.30 -4.88
N LEU A 59 -0.22 -9.04 -4.55
CA LEU A 59 -1.04 -8.26 -3.62
C LEU A 59 -2.46 -7.99 -4.17
N GLU A 60 -2.59 -7.66 -5.45
CA GLU A 60 -3.90 -7.48 -6.10
C GLU A 60 -4.73 -8.77 -6.08
N LYS A 61 -4.10 -9.93 -6.35
CA LYS A 61 -4.77 -11.24 -6.21
C LYS A 61 -5.24 -11.52 -4.79
N LYS A 62 -4.55 -10.97 -3.78
CA LYS A 62 -4.95 -11.05 -2.36
C LYS A 62 -6.02 -10.03 -1.97
N GLY A 63 -6.50 -9.22 -2.92
CA GLY A 63 -7.58 -8.26 -2.71
C GLY A 63 -7.12 -6.88 -2.27
N PHE A 64 -5.83 -6.55 -2.41
CA PHE A 64 -5.35 -5.19 -2.15
C PHE A 64 -5.98 -4.21 -3.14
N ILE A 65 -6.28 -3.00 -2.65
CA ILE A 65 -6.77 -1.90 -3.47
C ILE A 65 -5.58 -1.07 -3.95
N ARG A 66 -5.57 -0.70 -5.23
CA ARG A 66 -4.57 0.19 -5.82
C ARG A 66 -5.06 1.63 -5.82
N ALA A 67 -4.22 2.54 -5.31
CA ALA A 67 -4.38 4.00 -5.33
C ALA A 67 -3.12 4.62 -5.95
N GLY A 68 -3.15 4.87 -7.27
CA GLY A 68 -1.95 5.25 -8.02
C GLY A 68 -0.81 4.23 -7.89
N ASN A 69 0.27 4.62 -7.22
CA ASN A 69 1.43 3.76 -6.96
C ASN A 69 1.42 3.05 -5.60
N LEU A 70 0.37 3.26 -4.80
CA LEU A 70 0.15 2.59 -3.52
C LEU A 70 -0.80 1.40 -3.69
N LEU A 71 -0.49 0.30 -3.04
CA LEU A 71 -1.39 -0.83 -2.81
C LEU A 71 -1.61 -0.95 -1.30
N PHE A 72 -2.84 -1.12 -0.85
CA PHE A 72 -3.13 -1.29 0.58
C PHE A 72 -4.18 -2.39 0.81
N ASN A 73 -4.05 -3.09 1.94
CA ASN A 73 -4.95 -4.12 2.36
C ASN A 73 -6.21 -3.48 2.96
N PRO A 74 -7.38 -3.60 2.32
CA PRO A 74 -8.62 -3.02 2.81
C PRO A 74 -9.01 -3.55 4.19
N ARG A 75 -8.69 -4.82 4.49
CA ARG A 75 -8.99 -5.46 5.78
C ARG A 75 -8.12 -4.96 6.94
N ALA A 76 -7.03 -4.27 6.64
CA ALA A 76 -6.13 -3.69 7.64
C ALA A 76 -6.50 -2.25 8.01
N VAL A 77 -7.43 -1.63 7.28
CA VAL A 77 -7.84 -0.25 7.54
C VAL A 77 -8.63 -0.20 8.84
N LEU A 78 -8.12 0.57 9.81
CA LEU A 78 -8.76 0.83 11.09
C LEU A 78 -9.70 2.04 11.03
N PHE A 79 -9.32 3.03 10.24
CA PHE A 79 -10.04 4.28 10.09
C PHE A 79 -9.81 4.84 8.68
N ALA A 80 -10.84 5.44 8.10
CA ALA A 80 -10.79 6.08 6.79
C ALA A 80 -11.58 7.38 6.82
N GLU A 81 -10.99 8.47 6.35
CA GLU A 81 -11.62 9.78 6.26
C GLU A 81 -11.43 10.37 4.86
N MET A 82 -12.53 10.83 4.27
CA MET A 82 -12.49 11.56 3.00
C MET A 82 -12.13 13.02 3.30
N GLU A 83 -10.99 13.50 2.80
CA GLU A 83 -10.60 14.92 2.96
C GLU A 83 -11.40 15.79 1.98
N HIS A 84 -11.46 15.39 0.71
CA HIS A 84 -12.21 16.10 -0.34
C HIS A 84 -12.53 15.19 -1.52
N GLU A 85 -13.74 15.26 -2.10
CA GLU A 85 -14.18 14.32 -3.16
C GLU A 85 -13.28 14.29 -4.41
N ILE A 86 -12.61 15.40 -4.71
CA ILE A 86 -11.68 15.53 -5.84
C ILE A 86 -10.27 15.04 -5.49
N VAL A 87 -9.83 15.21 -4.24
CA VAL A 87 -8.44 14.95 -3.82
C VAL A 87 -8.28 13.52 -3.32
N GLY A 88 -9.30 13.00 -2.63
CA GLY A 88 -9.27 11.71 -1.96
C GLY A 88 -9.30 11.85 -0.44
N GLY A 89 -8.67 10.91 0.25
CA GLY A 89 -8.73 10.80 1.70
C GLY A 89 -7.50 10.16 2.31
N VAL A 90 -7.59 9.93 3.61
CA VAL A 90 -6.55 9.31 4.43
C VAL A 90 -7.10 8.03 5.05
N VAL A 91 -6.29 6.98 5.04
CA VAL A 91 -6.59 5.73 5.76
C VAL A 91 -5.50 5.42 6.78
N THR A 92 -5.91 4.95 7.94
CA THR A 92 -5.02 4.46 9.00
C THR A 92 -4.96 2.94 8.95
N ILE A 93 -3.76 2.36 8.76
CA ILE A 93 -3.56 0.91 8.66
C ILE A 93 -2.95 0.28 9.93
N GLY A 94 -2.88 1.05 11.01
CA GLY A 94 -2.31 0.63 12.28
C GLY A 94 -1.48 1.71 12.95
N TYR A 95 -0.75 1.32 13.99
CA TYR A 95 0.11 2.20 14.77
C TYR A 95 1.54 1.69 14.77
N GLN A 96 2.50 2.62 14.74
CA GLN A 96 3.92 2.32 14.93
C GLN A 96 4.20 1.89 16.38
N GLY A 97 5.39 1.34 16.65
CA GLY A 97 5.78 0.94 18.00
C GLY A 97 5.85 2.07 19.03
N ASN A 98 5.79 3.33 18.60
CA ASN A 98 5.72 4.52 19.47
C ASN A 98 4.27 5.04 19.66
N GLY A 99 3.26 4.36 19.11
CA GLY A 99 1.86 4.73 19.22
C GLY A 99 1.36 5.73 18.16
N ASN A 100 2.23 6.23 17.26
CA ASN A 100 1.79 7.12 16.18
C ASN A 100 1.04 6.34 15.10
N PRO A 101 -0.07 6.89 14.54
CA PRO A 101 -0.80 6.24 13.47
C PRO A 101 0.05 6.16 12.19
N VAL A 102 -0.14 5.08 11.43
CA VAL A 102 0.38 4.95 10.07
C VAL A 102 -0.72 5.30 9.09
N GLU A 103 -0.64 6.51 8.59
CA GLU A 103 -1.59 7.10 7.66
C GLU A 103 -1.09 7.01 6.22
N LEU A 104 -1.99 6.65 5.31
CA LEU A 104 -1.74 6.57 3.88
C LEU A 104 -2.74 7.46 3.14
N LYS A 105 -2.25 8.27 2.21
CA LYS A 105 -3.10 9.05 1.31
C LYS A 105 -3.56 8.19 0.16
N ILE A 106 -4.86 8.23 -0.12
CA ILE A 106 -5.47 7.50 -1.23
C ILE A 106 -6.35 8.44 -2.04
N ASP A 107 -6.42 8.21 -3.35
CA ASP A 107 -7.32 8.97 -4.22
C ASP A 107 -8.80 8.62 -3.98
N SER A 108 -9.70 9.44 -4.51
CA SER A 108 -11.14 9.27 -4.27
C SER A 108 -11.73 8.00 -4.89
N MET A 109 -11.11 7.46 -5.95
CA MET A 109 -11.55 6.21 -6.57
C MET A 109 -11.21 5.03 -5.67
N ALA A 110 -9.98 4.97 -5.16
CA ALA A 110 -9.55 3.96 -4.20
C ALA A 110 -10.34 4.04 -2.90
N PHE A 111 -10.68 5.25 -2.42
CA PHE A 111 -11.52 5.42 -1.24
C PHE A 111 -12.92 4.82 -1.45
N LYS A 112 -13.56 5.11 -2.59
CA LYS A 112 -14.87 4.52 -2.93
C LYS A 112 -14.79 3.00 -3.03
N ALA A 113 -13.71 2.45 -3.61
CA ALA A 113 -13.49 1.02 -3.67
C ALA A 113 -13.36 0.38 -2.27
N LEU A 114 -12.66 1.05 -1.35
CA LEU A 114 -12.55 0.60 0.05
C LEU A 114 -13.93 0.55 0.72
N CYS A 115 -14.71 1.63 0.62
CA CYS A 115 -16.06 1.66 1.19
C CYS A 115 -16.92 0.49 0.68
N SER A 116 -16.94 0.26 -0.64
CA SER A 116 -17.72 -0.84 -1.23
C SER A 116 -17.31 -2.21 -0.69
N GLN A 117 -16.01 -2.46 -0.50
CA GLN A 117 -15.53 -3.74 0.02
C GLN A 117 -15.83 -3.94 1.51
N LEU A 118 -15.74 -2.88 2.32
CA LEU A 118 -16.04 -2.96 3.75
C LEU A 118 -17.53 -3.18 4.00
N THR A 119 -18.41 -2.56 3.20
CA THR A 119 -19.86 -2.79 3.29
C THR A 119 -20.22 -4.20 2.82
N ALA A 120 -19.65 -4.69 1.72
CA ALA A 120 -19.92 -6.03 1.22
C ALA A 120 -19.44 -7.16 2.15
N ALA A 121 -18.55 -6.86 3.11
CA ALA A 121 -18.11 -7.83 4.12
C ALA A 121 -19.04 -7.92 5.35
N GLN A 122 -20.06 -7.07 5.44
CA GLN A 122 -21.03 -7.04 6.54
C GLN A 122 -22.33 -7.79 6.23
N ASP A 123 -22.53 -8.18 4.97
CA ASP A 123 -23.64 -9.01 4.47
C ASP A 123 -23.22 -10.49 4.37
#